data_AF-X0C0I1-F1
#
_entry.id   AF-X0C0I1-F1
#
_cell.length_a   1.000
_cell.length_b   1.000
_cell.length_c   1.000
_cell.angle_alpha   90.00
_cell.angle_beta   90.00
_cell.angle_gamma   90.00
#
_symmetry.space_group_name_H-M   'P 1'
#
loop_
_entity.id
_entity.type
_entity.pdbx_description
1 polymer ?
#
loop_
_entity_poly.entity_id
_entity_poly.type
_entity_poly.pdbx_seq_one_letter_code
_entity_poly.pdbx_strand_id
1 'polypeptide(L)'
;MVKVKVNKNSKLCCKVCSAPFKTHSQLAKHCLDADHEGNQCCEHCIRWFCNTEALSQHNEAKHGKLPAVVPSQDQVLTVSTPQPPQQFHFQDQNYKRLPLLDMAIIYDRLIIKCHSSERLRKESYVLGKETRENARQAAITKQTIMASYPSSLKPKRKAIALHCEMAGVVNGESEIISICAIDFFTGEVLINSLVKPHEPIIDWRTNIHGIRPATLAIAASQGQILYGWEAARQELLKHINTETALVGQSLQQDLKRLRVSHEKIFDTAILTAEAVFGTGTPFGRRWSLQSICADLLKLRIRQGSNTHDALEDAMAVREVALWCICYPDKLKQWAKRARQKHMAEKAKRAERRRNKRRNVYHSAPVLDDEDEDCGYYHDYGDDEDDEILRWEDVIEWEMWPKSPPSSD
;
A
#
# COMPACT_ATOMS: atom_id res chain seq x y z
N MET A 1 -39.79 -29.77 -8.24
CA MET A 1 -39.85 -28.56 -9.09
C MET A 1 -40.46 -27.41 -8.30
N VAL A 2 -39.64 -26.51 -7.75
CA VAL A 2 -40.09 -25.21 -7.23
C VAL A 2 -39.22 -24.14 -7.87
N LYS A 3 -39.81 -23.38 -8.81
CA LYS A 3 -39.15 -22.26 -9.49
C LYS A 3 -39.15 -21.05 -8.56
N VAL A 4 -38.00 -20.69 -8.00
CA VAL A 4 -37.81 -19.38 -7.37
C VAL A 4 -37.52 -18.38 -8.49
N LYS A 5 -38.51 -17.55 -8.83
CA LYS A 5 -38.34 -16.39 -9.71
C LYS A 5 -37.52 -15.33 -8.97
N VAL A 6 -36.24 -15.20 -9.31
CA VAL A 6 -35.43 -14.05 -8.88
C VAL A 6 -35.96 -12.80 -9.60
N ASN A 7 -36.41 -11.83 -8.81
CA ASN A 7 -37.04 -10.61 -9.26
C ASN A 7 -36.01 -9.69 -9.94
N LYS A 8 -36.04 -9.61 -11.27
CA LYS A 8 -35.25 -8.66 -12.08
C LYS A 8 -35.86 -7.26 -11.98
N ASN A 9 -35.51 -6.47 -10.96
CA ASN A 9 -35.59 -5.00 -10.97
C ASN A 9 -35.14 -4.40 -9.62
N SER A 10 -33.83 -4.31 -9.39
CA SER A 10 -33.32 -3.35 -8.39
C SER A 10 -33.42 -1.95 -9.00
N LYS A 11 -34.43 -1.17 -8.61
CA LYS A 11 -34.58 0.22 -9.05
C LYS A 11 -33.43 1.07 -8.48
N LEU A 12 -32.84 1.92 -9.31
CA LEU A 12 -31.80 2.86 -8.89
C LEU A 12 -32.48 4.08 -8.27
N CYS A 13 -32.20 4.44 -7.02
CA CYS A 13 -32.85 5.58 -6.37
C CYS A 13 -31.87 6.75 -6.19
N CYS A 14 -32.35 7.98 -6.38
CA CYS A 14 -31.63 9.19 -5.99
C CYS A 14 -31.45 9.18 -4.47
N LYS A 15 -30.23 9.42 -3.97
CA LYS A 15 -29.96 9.38 -2.52
C LYS A 15 -30.48 10.59 -1.76
N VAL A 16 -30.81 11.68 -2.46
CA VAL A 16 -31.31 12.93 -1.85
C VAL A 16 -32.83 12.89 -1.72
N CYS A 17 -33.56 12.59 -2.80
CA CYS A 17 -35.03 12.61 -2.81
C CYS A 17 -35.68 11.21 -2.87
N SER A 18 -34.88 10.14 -2.91
CA SER A 18 -35.35 8.75 -3.02
C SER A 18 -36.16 8.43 -4.29
N ALA A 19 -36.16 9.32 -5.29
CA ALA A 19 -36.85 9.09 -6.56
C ALA A 19 -36.24 7.90 -7.31
N PRO A 20 -37.06 6.94 -7.80
CA PRO A 20 -36.58 5.74 -8.47
C PRO A 20 -36.42 5.92 -9.99
N PHE A 21 -35.35 5.35 -10.54
CA PHE A 21 -34.97 5.41 -11.94
C PHE A 21 -34.63 4.01 -12.47
N LYS A 22 -34.87 3.80 -13.76
CA LYS A 22 -34.64 2.51 -14.42
C LYS A 22 -33.23 2.39 -15.00
N THR A 23 -32.58 3.52 -15.29
CA THR A 23 -31.22 3.56 -15.83
C THR A 23 -30.39 4.64 -15.13
N HIS A 24 -29.07 4.46 -15.10
CA HIS A 24 -28.15 5.42 -14.47
C HIS A 24 -28.14 6.78 -15.18
N SER A 25 -28.32 6.82 -16.51
CA SER A 25 -28.44 8.08 -17.27
C SER A 25 -29.66 8.91 -16.87
N GLN A 26 -30.79 8.26 -16.52
CA GLN A 26 -31.98 8.94 -16.04
C GLN A 26 -31.78 9.52 -14.63
N LEU A 27 -31.10 8.78 -13.76
CA LEU A 27 -30.73 9.25 -12.42
C LEU A 27 -29.76 10.44 -12.49
N ALA A 28 -28.74 10.37 -13.35
CA ALA A 28 -27.77 11.45 -13.54
C ALA A 28 -28.43 12.71 -14.09
N LYS A 29 -29.29 12.56 -15.11
CA LYS A 29 -30.09 13.67 -15.64
C LYS A 29 -31.00 14.28 -14.57
N HIS A 30 -31.66 13.47 -13.76
CA HIS A 30 -32.49 13.96 -12.66
C HIS A 30 -31.69 14.76 -11.63
N CYS A 31 -30.50 14.29 -11.23
CA CYS A 31 -29.68 15.02 -10.26
C CYS A 31 -29.17 16.36 -10.81
N LEU A 32 -28.90 16.43 -12.12
CA LEU A 32 -28.53 17.68 -12.81
C LEU A 32 -29.72 18.63 -12.96
N ASP A 33 -30.87 18.13 -13.41
CA ASP A 33 -32.08 18.94 -13.63
C ASP A 33 -32.70 19.45 -12.32
N ALA A 34 -32.51 18.72 -11.21
CA ALA A 34 -33.04 19.08 -9.87
C ALA A 34 -32.02 19.82 -8.98
N ASP A 35 -30.85 20.17 -9.51
CA ASP A 35 -29.74 20.82 -8.80
C ASP A 35 -29.30 20.09 -7.50
N HIS A 36 -29.37 18.76 -7.51
CA HIS A 36 -28.95 17.91 -6.40
C HIS A 36 -27.43 17.66 -6.43
N GLU A 37 -26.63 18.73 -6.31
CA GLU A 37 -25.15 18.77 -6.34
C GLU A 37 -24.52 18.89 -7.75
N GLY A 38 -24.96 19.86 -8.56
CA GLY A 38 -24.39 20.17 -9.88
C GLY A 38 -22.92 20.60 -9.90
N ASN A 39 -22.33 20.95 -8.74
CA ASN A 39 -21.00 21.59 -8.67
C ASN A 39 -19.86 20.66 -8.21
N GLN A 40 -20.09 19.36 -8.10
CA GLN A 40 -19.11 18.39 -7.59
C GLN A 40 -18.75 17.31 -8.61
N CYS A 41 -19.19 17.44 -9.85
CA CYS A 41 -18.91 16.49 -10.92
C CYS A 41 -18.16 17.19 -12.06
N CYS A 42 -17.07 16.59 -12.53
CA CYS A 42 -16.36 17.09 -13.71
C CYS A 42 -17.18 16.83 -14.97
N GLU A 43 -17.53 17.88 -15.72
CA GLU A 43 -18.34 17.75 -16.94
C GLU A 43 -17.62 17.00 -18.07
N HIS A 44 -16.27 16.95 -18.04
CA HIS A 44 -15.47 16.27 -19.06
C HIS A 44 -15.16 14.79 -18.73
N CYS A 45 -14.97 14.46 -17.45
CA CYS A 45 -14.60 13.10 -17.00
C CYS A 45 -15.70 12.41 -16.18
N ILE A 46 -16.77 13.11 -15.83
CA ILE A 46 -17.90 12.64 -14.99
C ILE A 46 -17.43 12.02 -13.67
N ARG A 47 -16.29 12.51 -13.16
CA ARG A 47 -15.69 12.10 -11.90
C ARG A 47 -16.23 13.01 -10.81
N TRP A 48 -16.63 12.40 -9.69
CA TRP A 48 -17.19 13.10 -8.54
C TRP A 48 -16.09 13.48 -7.58
N PHE A 49 -16.15 14.71 -7.09
CA PHE A 49 -15.17 15.32 -6.20
C PHE A 49 -15.88 15.73 -4.92
N CYS A 50 -15.22 15.54 -3.79
CA CYS A 50 -15.80 15.84 -2.48
C CYS A 50 -16.12 17.33 -2.27
N ASN A 51 -15.57 18.21 -3.12
CA ASN A 51 -15.87 19.64 -3.15
C ASN A 51 -15.50 20.26 -4.51
N THR A 52 -15.92 21.50 -4.70
CA THR A 52 -15.69 22.31 -5.91
C THR A 52 -14.22 22.62 -6.17
N GLU A 53 -13.39 22.68 -5.13
CA GLU A 53 -11.96 23.02 -5.26
C GLU A 53 -11.14 21.84 -5.80
N ALA A 54 -11.45 20.63 -5.35
CA ALA A 54 -10.89 19.39 -5.90
C ALA A 54 -11.31 19.18 -7.36
N LEU A 55 -12.55 19.56 -7.71
CA LEU A 55 -13.01 19.59 -9.09
C LEU A 55 -12.22 20.62 -9.92
N SER A 56 -12.01 21.83 -9.40
CA SER A 56 -11.26 22.90 -10.09
C SER A 56 -9.81 22.50 -10.37
N GLN A 57 -9.11 21.95 -9.39
CA GLN A 57 -7.72 21.49 -9.56
C GLN A 57 -7.61 20.34 -10.56
N HIS A 58 -8.60 19.43 -10.57
CA HIS A 58 -8.69 18.39 -11.58
C HIS A 58 -8.88 18.96 -12.99
N ASN A 59 -9.79 19.93 -13.15
CA ASN A 59 -10.06 20.56 -14.43
C ASN A 59 -8.83 21.31 -14.96
N GLU A 60 -8.11 22.03 -14.10
CA GLU A 60 -6.89 22.73 -14.50
C GLU A 60 -5.76 21.76 -14.89
N ALA A 61 -5.55 20.71 -14.09
CA ALA A 61 -4.47 19.75 -14.33
C ALA A 61 -4.70 18.81 -15.53
N LYS A 62 -5.96 18.52 -15.89
CA LYS A 62 -6.30 17.53 -16.93
C LYS A 62 -6.99 18.12 -18.15
N HIS A 63 -7.61 19.29 -18.03
CA HIS A 63 -8.36 19.95 -19.08
C HIS A 63 -7.92 21.40 -19.36
N GLY A 64 -6.95 21.93 -18.60
CA GLY A 64 -6.33 23.22 -18.89
C GLY A 64 -5.55 23.17 -20.21
N LYS A 65 -6.02 23.92 -21.22
CA LYS A 65 -5.23 24.15 -22.44
C LYS A 65 -4.05 25.06 -22.11
N LEU A 66 -2.84 24.62 -22.47
CA LEU A 66 -1.64 25.48 -22.49
C LEU A 66 -1.89 26.69 -23.40
N PRO A 67 -1.57 27.94 -22.99
CA PRO A 67 -1.59 29.06 -23.91
C PRO A 67 -0.46 28.93 -24.93
N ALA A 68 -0.74 29.41 -26.14
CA ALA A 68 0.13 29.33 -27.32
C ALA A 68 1.47 30.05 -27.10
N VAL A 69 2.52 29.42 -27.63
CA VAL A 69 3.89 29.93 -27.70
C VAL A 69 3.94 31.22 -28.53
N VAL A 70 4.52 32.27 -27.96
CA VAL A 70 5.02 33.46 -28.71
C VAL A 70 6.53 33.57 -28.44
N PRO A 71 7.39 33.79 -29.45
CA PRO A 71 8.83 33.72 -29.26
C PRO A 71 9.47 35.06 -28.91
N SER A 72 10.61 34.96 -28.20
CA SER A 72 11.76 35.90 -28.08
C SER A 72 11.63 37.09 -27.13
N GLN A 73 12.44 37.12 -26.06
CA GLN A 73 13.68 37.91 -25.97
C GLN A 73 14.39 37.72 -24.62
N ASP A 74 15.71 37.79 -24.66
CA ASP A 74 16.67 37.63 -23.55
C ASP A 74 16.31 38.39 -22.27
N GLN A 75 16.17 37.70 -21.14
CA GLN A 75 16.30 38.29 -19.81
C GLN A 75 16.98 37.33 -18.82
N VAL A 76 18.24 37.65 -18.54
CA VAL A 76 18.96 37.62 -17.26
C VAL A 76 18.41 36.68 -16.17
N LEU A 77 19.27 35.72 -15.77
CA LEU A 77 19.13 34.88 -14.58
C LEU A 77 18.96 35.72 -13.30
N THR A 78 17.72 35.99 -12.91
CA THR A 78 17.39 36.40 -11.54
C THR A 78 17.19 35.15 -10.70
N VAL A 79 18.07 34.96 -9.71
CA VAL A 79 17.96 33.92 -8.67
C VAL A 79 16.66 34.15 -7.90
N SER A 80 15.66 33.32 -8.15
CA SER A 80 14.38 33.36 -7.45
C SER A 80 14.58 33.00 -5.97
N THR A 81 14.12 33.89 -5.11
CA THR A 81 14.07 33.73 -3.66
C THR A 81 13.34 32.42 -3.29
N PRO A 82 13.81 31.65 -2.29
CA PRO A 82 13.15 30.38 -1.92
C PRO A 82 11.72 30.65 -1.48
N GLN A 83 10.75 30.14 -2.25
CA GLN A 83 9.34 30.17 -1.85
C GLN A 83 9.15 29.42 -0.52
N PRO A 84 8.28 29.90 0.38
CA PRO A 84 7.97 29.22 1.62
C PRO A 84 7.42 27.80 1.34
N PRO A 85 7.61 26.84 2.27
CA PRO A 85 7.16 25.47 2.09
C PRO A 85 5.64 25.44 1.84
N GLN A 86 5.25 25.16 0.60
CA GLN A 86 3.85 24.97 0.22
C GLN A 86 3.31 23.73 0.92
N GLN A 87 2.28 23.89 1.75
CA GLN A 87 1.52 22.78 2.31
C GLN A 87 0.70 22.15 1.18
N PHE A 88 0.68 20.81 1.11
CA PHE A 88 -0.23 20.12 0.20
C PHE A 88 -1.32 19.46 1.04
N HIS A 89 -2.56 19.73 0.65
CA HIS A 89 -3.75 19.17 1.28
C HIS A 89 -4.19 17.95 0.49
N PHE A 90 -4.25 16.79 1.14
CA PHE A 90 -4.95 15.62 0.60
C PHE A 90 -5.98 15.18 1.63
N GLN A 91 -7.25 15.25 1.24
CA GLN A 91 -8.40 15.16 2.15
C GLN A 91 -8.25 16.17 3.33
N ASP A 92 -8.39 15.71 4.57
CA ASP A 92 -8.31 16.50 5.80
C ASP A 92 -6.89 16.53 6.42
N GLN A 93 -5.87 16.04 5.71
CA GLN A 93 -4.51 15.94 6.23
C GLN A 93 -3.57 16.98 5.61
N ASN A 94 -2.78 17.62 6.47
CA ASN A 94 -1.78 18.61 6.07
C ASN A 94 -0.42 17.95 5.91
N TYR A 95 -0.03 17.65 4.67
CA TYR A 95 1.31 17.15 4.37
C TYR A 95 2.26 18.34 4.26
N LYS A 96 3.28 18.36 5.13
CA LYS A 96 4.27 19.45 5.14
C LYS A 96 5.33 19.17 4.10
N ARG A 97 5.40 19.99 3.04
CA ARG A 97 6.64 20.09 2.26
C ARG A 97 7.72 20.55 3.24
N LEU A 98 8.77 19.73 3.41
CA LEU A 98 9.85 20.10 4.30
C LEU A 98 10.43 21.43 3.83
N PRO A 99 10.63 22.43 4.73
CA PRO A 99 11.49 23.55 4.41
C PRO A 99 12.86 22.99 4.00
N LEU A 100 13.59 23.74 3.18
CA LEU A 100 14.92 23.40 2.63
C LEU A 100 15.98 23.16 3.74
N LEU A 101 15.79 22.19 4.61
CA LEU A 101 16.91 21.34 5.01
C LEU A 101 17.46 20.82 3.68
N ASP A 102 18.73 21.07 3.41
CA ASP A 102 19.33 20.83 2.10
C ASP A 102 18.86 19.47 1.58
N MET A 103 18.15 19.45 0.46
CA MET A 103 17.64 18.21 -0.15
C MET A 103 18.79 17.22 -0.37
N ALA A 104 20.01 17.73 -0.54
CA ALA A 104 21.25 16.97 -0.50
C ALA A 104 21.47 16.22 0.82
N ILE A 105 21.36 16.89 1.98
CA ILE A 105 21.50 16.25 3.31
C ILE A 105 20.43 15.17 3.52
N ILE A 106 19.17 15.45 3.14
CA ILE A 106 18.10 14.45 3.26
C ILE A 106 18.39 13.26 2.34
N TYR A 107 18.82 13.51 1.11
CA TYR A 107 19.20 12.45 0.17
C TYR A 107 20.37 11.62 0.69
N ASP A 108 21.44 12.23 1.19
CA ASP A 108 22.60 11.52 1.72
C ASP A 108 22.19 10.61 2.89
N ARG A 109 21.35 11.13 3.80
CA ARG A 109 20.81 10.33 4.91
C ARG A 109 19.87 9.22 4.43
N LEU A 110 19.04 9.48 3.42
CA LEU A 110 18.15 8.48 2.80
C LEU A 110 18.99 7.33 2.25
N ILE A 111 20.04 7.63 1.46
CA ILE A 111 20.90 6.64 0.83
C ILE A 111 21.71 5.85 1.87
N ILE A 112 22.24 6.50 2.90
CA ILE A 112 22.92 5.83 4.02
C ILE A 112 21.97 4.86 4.76
N LYS A 113 20.67 5.17 4.78
CA LYS A 113 19.63 4.35 5.41
C LYS A 113 18.95 3.37 4.46
N CYS A 114 19.32 3.33 3.18
CA CYS A 114 18.88 2.25 2.31
C CYS A 114 19.42 0.91 2.84
N HIS A 115 18.60 -0.13 2.69
CA HIS A 115 18.90 -1.45 3.24
C HIS A 115 20.03 -2.13 2.47
N SER A 116 20.88 -2.85 3.19
CA SER A 116 21.94 -3.65 2.56
C SER A 116 21.32 -4.78 1.73
N SER A 117 22.03 -5.24 0.69
CA SER A 117 21.57 -6.36 -0.12
C SER A 117 21.38 -7.64 0.70
N GLU A 118 22.16 -7.84 1.76
CA GLU A 118 21.98 -8.96 2.71
C GLU A 118 20.63 -8.86 3.44
N ARG A 119 20.29 -7.67 3.96
CA ARG A 119 19.00 -7.44 4.60
C ARG A 119 17.86 -7.65 3.62
N LEU A 120 17.95 -7.06 2.41
CA LEU A 120 16.92 -7.20 1.39
C LEU A 120 16.68 -8.67 1.01
N ARG A 121 17.73 -9.49 0.88
CA ARG A 121 17.59 -10.93 0.65
C ARG A 121 16.87 -11.65 1.79
N LYS A 122 17.21 -11.36 3.05
CA LYS A 122 16.50 -11.90 4.23
C LYS A 122 15.02 -11.53 4.22
N GLU A 123 14.70 -10.35 3.69
CA GLU A 123 13.34 -9.83 3.53
C GLU A 123 12.70 -10.23 2.18
N SER A 124 13.26 -11.24 1.51
CA SER A 124 12.74 -11.87 0.29
C SER A 124 12.69 -11.01 -0.97
N TYR A 125 13.41 -9.87 -1.00
CA TYR A 125 13.61 -9.10 -2.24
C TYR A 125 14.37 -9.94 -3.27
N VAL A 126 14.02 -9.77 -4.54
CA VAL A 126 14.72 -10.42 -5.66
C VAL A 126 15.86 -9.52 -6.11
N LEU A 127 17.10 -9.90 -5.83
CA LEU A 127 18.30 -9.14 -6.23
C LEU A 127 19.14 -9.92 -7.24
N GLY A 128 19.35 -9.36 -8.44
CA GLY A 128 20.19 -9.99 -9.46
C GLY A 128 19.70 -11.36 -9.96
N LYS A 129 20.62 -12.20 -10.47
CA LYS A 129 20.32 -13.54 -10.99
C LYS A 129 20.38 -14.59 -9.87
N GLU A 130 19.39 -14.60 -9.00
CA GLU A 130 19.24 -15.63 -7.97
C GLU A 130 18.51 -16.88 -8.53
N THR A 131 19.06 -18.06 -8.25
CA THR A 131 18.41 -19.35 -8.53
C THR A 131 17.38 -19.62 -7.42
N ARG A 132 16.09 -19.69 -7.77
CA ARG A 132 15.00 -20.01 -6.83
C ARG A 132 14.50 -21.44 -7.05
N GLU A 133 14.13 -22.11 -5.96
CA GLU A 133 13.86 -23.56 -5.88
C GLU A 133 12.55 -23.99 -6.57
N ASN A 134 11.57 -23.09 -6.72
CA ASN A 134 10.27 -23.43 -7.31
C ASN A 134 10.10 -22.87 -8.74
N ALA A 135 9.46 -23.65 -9.63
CA ALA A 135 9.41 -23.39 -11.08
C ALA A 135 8.68 -22.09 -11.47
N ARG A 136 7.63 -21.70 -10.75
CA ARG A 136 6.86 -20.47 -11.03
C ARG A 136 7.51 -19.22 -10.45
N GLN A 137 8.13 -19.29 -9.27
CA GLN A 137 8.94 -18.20 -8.74
C GLN A 137 10.22 -18.02 -9.58
N ALA A 138 10.76 -19.10 -10.14
CA ALA A 138 11.78 -19.02 -11.18
C ALA A 138 11.25 -18.32 -12.44
N ALA A 139 9.98 -18.53 -12.85
CA ALA A 139 9.38 -17.82 -13.98
C ALA A 139 9.20 -16.31 -13.72
N ILE A 140 8.75 -15.91 -12.53
CA ILE A 140 8.71 -14.50 -12.11
C ILE A 140 10.12 -13.91 -12.16
N THR A 141 11.10 -14.60 -11.56
CA THR A 141 12.50 -14.17 -11.51
C THR A 141 13.12 -14.04 -12.90
N LYS A 142 12.79 -14.93 -13.85
CA LYS A 142 13.21 -14.85 -15.25
C LYS A 142 12.70 -13.59 -15.96
N GLN A 143 11.54 -13.08 -15.57
CA GLN A 143 10.93 -11.87 -16.15
C GLN A 143 11.26 -10.60 -15.34
N THR A 144 11.89 -10.76 -14.18
CA THR A 144 12.38 -9.66 -13.37
C THR A 144 13.53 -8.95 -14.08
N ILE A 145 13.43 -7.63 -14.20
CA ILE A 145 14.47 -6.80 -14.81
C ILE A 145 14.98 -5.75 -13.83
N MET A 146 16.21 -5.30 -14.04
CA MET A 146 16.74 -4.11 -13.38
C MET A 146 16.38 -2.87 -14.17
N ALA A 147 16.28 -1.73 -13.49
CA ALA A 147 16.19 -0.43 -14.14
C ALA A 147 17.47 -0.15 -14.95
N SER A 148 17.39 0.78 -15.91
CA SER A 148 18.56 1.20 -16.68
C SER A 148 19.59 1.89 -15.79
N TYR A 149 20.86 1.82 -16.16
CA TYR A 149 21.91 2.65 -15.56
C TYR A 149 21.63 4.14 -15.76
N PRO A 150 22.13 5.01 -14.86
CA PRO A 150 21.99 6.46 -14.99
C PRO A 150 22.54 6.96 -16.34
N SER A 151 21.84 7.91 -16.95
CA SER A 151 22.23 8.55 -18.20
C SER A 151 21.99 10.05 -18.09
N SER A 152 23.00 10.85 -18.39
CA SER A 152 22.91 12.32 -18.38
C SER A 152 21.89 12.86 -19.39
N LEU A 153 21.58 12.09 -20.45
CA LEU A 153 20.62 12.48 -21.49
C LEU A 153 19.17 12.37 -21.03
N LYS A 154 18.88 11.49 -20.08
CA LYS A 154 17.52 11.22 -19.57
C LYS A 154 17.58 11.07 -18.05
N PRO A 155 17.78 12.18 -17.32
CA PRO A 155 17.87 12.13 -15.86
C PRO A 155 16.57 11.56 -15.28
N LYS A 156 16.72 10.71 -14.27
CA LYS A 156 15.62 10.11 -13.51
C LYS A 156 15.49 10.80 -12.15
N ARG A 157 14.43 10.47 -11.41
CA ARG A 157 14.22 11.03 -10.07
C ARG A 157 15.31 10.53 -9.12
N LYS A 158 15.72 11.37 -8.16
CA LYS A 158 16.68 10.97 -7.11
C LYS A 158 16.07 9.95 -6.16
N ALA A 159 14.81 10.15 -5.78
CA ALA A 159 14.07 9.24 -4.93
C ALA A 159 12.56 9.33 -5.23
N ILE A 160 11.86 8.20 -5.13
CA ILE A 160 10.40 8.15 -5.25
C ILE A 160 9.80 7.33 -4.09
N ALA A 161 8.56 7.63 -3.71
CA ALA A 161 7.76 6.73 -2.89
C ALA A 161 6.79 5.94 -3.78
N LEU A 162 6.73 4.62 -3.57
CA LEU A 162 5.98 3.68 -4.41
C LEU A 162 5.04 2.85 -3.53
N HIS A 163 3.80 2.69 -4.00
CA HIS A 163 2.79 1.82 -3.42
C HIS A 163 1.89 1.25 -4.52
N CYS A 164 1.53 -0.03 -4.41
CA CYS A 164 0.60 -0.68 -5.32
C CYS A 164 -0.57 -1.31 -4.55
N GLU A 165 -1.71 -1.41 -5.22
CA GLU A 165 -2.80 -2.28 -4.77
C GLU A 165 -2.78 -3.58 -5.57
N MET A 166 -3.10 -4.69 -4.90
CA MET A 166 -3.11 -6.02 -5.50
C MET A 166 -4.40 -6.76 -5.19
N ALA A 167 -4.86 -7.55 -6.15
CA ALA A 167 -5.98 -8.47 -6.00
C ALA A 167 -5.50 -9.92 -6.04
N GLY A 168 -6.26 -10.81 -5.39
CA GLY A 168 -5.97 -12.23 -5.29
C GLY A 168 -6.27 -13.01 -6.57
N VAL A 169 -5.34 -13.89 -6.94
CA VAL A 169 -5.46 -14.85 -8.03
C VAL A 169 -5.38 -16.28 -7.50
N VAL A 170 -5.60 -17.28 -8.37
CA VAL A 170 -5.57 -18.69 -8.00
C VAL A 170 -4.25 -19.08 -7.31
N ASN A 171 -4.32 -20.00 -6.35
CA ASN A 171 -3.19 -20.49 -5.53
C ASN A 171 -2.66 -19.51 -4.47
N GLY A 172 -3.49 -18.55 -4.01
CA GLY A 172 -3.11 -17.63 -2.93
C GLY A 172 -2.12 -16.54 -3.35
N GLU A 173 -1.86 -16.39 -4.64
CA GLU A 173 -1.01 -15.34 -5.20
C GLU A 173 -1.80 -14.05 -5.46
N SER A 174 -1.10 -13.02 -5.93
CA SER A 174 -1.70 -11.72 -6.20
C SER A 174 -1.14 -11.04 -7.45
N GLU A 175 -2.01 -10.31 -8.16
CA GLU A 175 -1.70 -9.48 -9.32
C GLU A 175 -1.95 -8.01 -9.01
N ILE A 176 -1.18 -7.14 -9.67
CA ILE A 176 -1.30 -5.68 -9.48
C ILE A 176 -2.58 -5.15 -10.16
N ILE A 177 -3.30 -4.29 -9.44
CA ILE A 177 -4.52 -3.64 -9.93
C ILE A 177 -4.48 -2.10 -9.83
N SER A 178 -3.50 -1.54 -9.12
CA SER A 178 -3.22 -0.11 -9.08
C SER A 178 -1.75 0.13 -8.78
N ILE A 179 -1.18 1.18 -9.34
CA ILE A 179 0.18 1.66 -9.06
C ILE A 179 0.14 3.15 -8.76
N CYS A 180 0.79 3.55 -7.67
CA CYS A 180 1.05 4.94 -7.36
C CYS A 180 2.54 5.17 -7.06
N ALA A 181 3.10 6.20 -7.70
CA ALA A 181 4.45 6.67 -7.44
C ALA A 181 4.46 8.19 -7.33
N ILE A 182 5.13 8.70 -6.31
CA ILE A 182 5.31 10.14 -6.09
C ILE A 182 6.80 10.50 -5.94
N ASP A 183 7.18 11.70 -6.36
CA ASP A 183 8.52 12.23 -6.12
C ASP A 183 8.74 12.43 -4.61
N PHE A 184 9.80 11.85 -4.08
CA PHE A 184 10.06 11.85 -2.65
C PHE A 184 10.34 13.27 -2.10
N PHE A 185 10.93 14.17 -2.87
CA PHE A 185 11.31 15.48 -2.38
C PHE A 185 10.21 16.51 -2.61
N THR A 186 9.61 16.52 -3.80
CA THR A 186 8.62 17.53 -4.17
C THR A 186 7.20 17.16 -3.77
N GLY A 187 6.90 15.86 -3.63
CA GLY A 187 5.55 15.33 -3.47
C GLY A 187 4.74 15.27 -4.78
N GLU A 188 5.38 15.53 -5.92
CA GLU A 188 4.75 15.46 -7.25
C GLU A 188 4.23 14.05 -7.54
N VAL A 189 2.97 13.93 -7.98
CA VAL A 189 2.41 12.65 -8.39
C VAL A 189 2.94 12.27 -9.77
N LEU A 190 3.75 11.21 -9.83
CA LEU A 190 4.36 10.72 -11.07
C LEU A 190 3.46 9.71 -11.76
N ILE A 191 2.89 8.79 -10.97
CA ILE A 191 1.98 7.74 -11.42
C ILE A 191 0.84 7.63 -10.41
N ASN A 192 -0.39 7.56 -10.89
CA ASN A 192 -1.55 7.16 -10.09
C ASN A 192 -2.58 6.56 -11.04
N SER A 193 -2.42 5.26 -11.34
CA SER A 193 -3.11 4.60 -12.43
C SER A 193 -3.61 3.22 -12.01
N LEU A 194 -4.82 2.89 -12.45
CA LEU A 194 -5.34 1.52 -12.36
C LEU A 194 -4.61 0.62 -13.37
N VAL A 195 -4.46 -0.65 -12.99
CA VAL A 195 -3.82 -1.68 -13.81
C VAL A 195 -4.84 -2.78 -14.08
N LYS A 196 -5.03 -3.13 -15.35
CA LYS A 196 -5.82 -4.29 -15.73
C LYS A 196 -4.94 -5.54 -15.63
N PRO A 197 -5.23 -6.48 -14.72
CA PRO A 197 -4.44 -7.69 -14.57
C PRO A 197 -4.63 -8.62 -15.78
N HIS A 198 -3.62 -9.45 -16.06
CA HIS A 198 -3.72 -10.51 -17.07
C HIS A 198 -4.51 -11.70 -16.55
N GLU A 199 -4.19 -12.10 -15.32
CA GLU A 199 -4.80 -13.27 -14.70
C GLU A 199 -6.22 -12.96 -14.21
N PRO A 200 -7.14 -13.93 -14.29
CA PRO A 200 -8.45 -13.81 -13.67
C PRO A 200 -8.33 -13.61 -12.16
N ILE A 201 -8.93 -12.52 -11.67
CA ILE A 201 -9.01 -12.21 -10.25
C ILE A 201 -10.10 -13.05 -9.59
N ILE A 202 -9.75 -13.78 -8.53
CA ILE A 202 -10.68 -14.58 -7.71
C ILE A 202 -11.11 -13.86 -6.44
N ASP A 203 -10.25 -12.97 -5.92
CA ASP A 203 -10.52 -12.17 -4.75
C ASP A 203 -10.12 -10.72 -5.03
N TRP A 204 -11.11 -9.86 -5.20
CA TRP A 204 -10.87 -8.46 -5.52
C TRP A 204 -10.36 -7.65 -4.34
N ARG A 205 -10.46 -8.13 -3.09
CA ARG A 205 -10.05 -7.37 -1.89
C ARG A 205 -10.60 -5.94 -1.84
N THR A 206 -11.78 -5.72 -2.43
CA THR A 206 -12.44 -4.41 -2.50
C THR A 206 -12.67 -3.81 -1.11
N ASN A 207 -12.86 -4.65 -0.10
CA ASN A 207 -12.99 -4.22 1.28
C ASN A 207 -11.71 -3.55 1.83
N ILE A 208 -10.56 -3.83 1.22
CA ILE A 208 -9.27 -3.24 1.59
C ILE A 208 -9.07 -1.94 0.83
N HIS A 209 -9.20 -1.91 -0.49
CA HIS A 209 -8.77 -0.77 -1.32
C HIS A 209 -9.88 -0.12 -2.16
N GLY A 210 -11.13 -0.55 -2.01
CA GLY A 210 -12.30 0.07 -2.65
C GLY A 210 -12.42 -0.16 -4.17
N ILE A 211 -11.36 -0.60 -4.84
CA ILE A 211 -11.37 -0.93 -6.28
C ILE A 211 -12.31 -2.11 -6.55
N ARG A 212 -13.34 -1.86 -7.35
CA ARG A 212 -14.34 -2.85 -7.80
C ARG A 212 -14.06 -3.26 -9.24
N PRO A 213 -14.44 -4.49 -9.64
CA PRO A 213 -14.36 -4.91 -11.05
C PRO A 213 -15.06 -3.94 -12.01
N ALA A 214 -16.22 -3.40 -11.60
CA ALA A 214 -16.95 -2.41 -12.39
C ALA A 214 -16.17 -1.09 -12.58
N THR A 215 -15.51 -0.60 -11.53
CA THR A 215 -14.67 0.61 -11.60
C THR A 215 -13.52 0.42 -12.59
N LEU A 216 -12.85 -0.74 -12.52
CA LEU A 216 -11.77 -1.07 -13.45
C LEU A 216 -12.27 -1.20 -14.89
N ALA A 217 -13.44 -1.83 -15.11
CA ALA A 217 -14.03 -1.99 -16.43
C ALA A 217 -14.43 -0.64 -17.08
N ILE A 218 -14.99 0.28 -16.29
CA ILE A 218 -15.31 1.63 -16.74
C ILE A 218 -14.04 2.38 -17.15
N ALA A 219 -13.02 2.40 -16.28
CA ALA A 219 -11.74 3.03 -16.59
C ALA A 219 -11.08 2.42 -17.84
N ALA A 220 -11.19 1.09 -18.01
CA ALA A 220 -10.70 0.39 -19.19
C ALA A 220 -11.42 0.85 -20.48
N SER A 221 -12.75 0.99 -20.43
CA SER A 221 -13.54 1.45 -21.58
C SER A 221 -13.23 2.89 -22.00
N GLN A 222 -12.70 3.70 -21.08
CA GLN A 222 -12.31 5.08 -21.30
C GLN A 222 -10.82 5.23 -21.66
N GLY A 223 -10.07 4.14 -21.74
CA GLY A 223 -8.63 4.17 -22.02
C GLY A 223 -7.77 4.72 -20.88
N GLN A 224 -8.28 4.73 -19.65
CA GLN A 224 -7.63 5.32 -18.46
C GLN A 224 -6.96 4.28 -17.56
N ILE A 225 -6.33 3.26 -18.15
CA ILE A 225 -5.68 2.16 -17.42
C ILE A 225 -4.34 1.78 -18.05
N LEU A 226 -3.51 1.11 -17.26
CA LEU A 226 -2.35 0.37 -17.75
C LEU A 226 -2.74 -1.10 -17.96
N TYR A 227 -2.24 -1.72 -19.03
CA TYR A 227 -2.55 -3.12 -19.35
C TYR A 227 -1.44 -4.04 -18.86
N GLY A 228 -1.72 -4.80 -17.80
CA GLY A 228 -0.79 -5.73 -17.19
C GLY A 228 0.31 -5.07 -16.35
N TRP A 229 1.03 -5.92 -15.62
CA TRP A 229 2.18 -5.51 -14.83
C TRP A 229 3.33 -4.99 -15.72
N GLU A 230 3.40 -5.37 -17.01
CA GLU A 230 4.39 -4.89 -17.97
C GLU A 230 4.23 -3.40 -18.24
N ALA A 231 3.00 -2.93 -18.49
CA ALA A 231 2.71 -1.52 -18.73
C ALA A 231 2.95 -0.70 -17.46
N ALA A 232 2.53 -1.20 -16.29
CA ALA A 232 2.82 -0.59 -14.99
C ALA A 232 4.32 -0.46 -14.74
N ARG A 233 5.09 -1.53 -15.01
CA ARG A 233 6.55 -1.52 -14.93
C ARG A 233 7.17 -0.52 -15.90
N GLN A 234 6.75 -0.50 -17.16
CA GLN A 234 7.26 0.45 -18.15
C GLN A 234 7.02 1.89 -17.74
N GLU A 235 5.84 2.18 -17.16
CA GLU A 235 5.54 3.50 -16.62
C GLU A 235 6.49 3.86 -15.47
N LEU A 236 6.68 2.95 -14.51
CA LEU A 236 7.62 3.14 -13.40
C LEU A 236 9.06 3.43 -13.89
N LEU A 237 9.54 2.66 -14.87
CA LEU A 237 10.89 2.81 -15.45
C LEU A 237 11.11 4.13 -16.19
N LYS A 238 10.06 4.89 -16.52
CA LYS A 238 10.21 6.27 -17.01
C LYS A 238 10.77 7.19 -15.93
N HIS A 239 10.59 6.87 -14.65
CA HIS A 239 10.96 7.74 -13.54
C HIS A 239 12.18 7.28 -12.73
N ILE A 240 12.58 6.01 -12.87
CA ILE A 240 13.64 5.40 -12.04
C ILE A 240 14.82 4.89 -12.88
N ASN A 241 16.01 4.89 -12.29
CA ASN A 241 17.21 4.19 -12.75
C ASN A 241 17.80 3.39 -11.56
N THR A 242 18.94 2.73 -11.75
CA THR A 242 19.63 1.96 -10.68
C THR A 242 20.06 2.79 -9.47
N GLU A 243 20.17 4.12 -9.61
CA GLU A 243 20.57 5.04 -8.53
C GLU A 243 19.38 5.70 -7.81
N THR A 244 18.18 5.67 -8.40
CA THR A 244 16.97 6.20 -7.78
C THR A 244 16.64 5.43 -6.50
N ALA A 245 16.54 6.10 -5.35
CA ALA A 245 16.07 5.44 -4.13
C ALA A 245 14.56 5.15 -4.21
N LEU A 246 14.13 3.92 -3.95
CA LEU A 246 12.72 3.57 -3.83
C LEU A 246 12.33 3.50 -2.35
N VAL A 247 11.34 4.30 -1.98
CA VAL A 247 10.81 4.41 -0.63
C VAL A 247 9.46 3.70 -0.58
N GLY A 248 9.25 2.84 0.41
CA GLY A 248 8.00 2.09 0.53
C GLY A 248 7.82 1.42 1.88
N GLN A 249 6.73 0.66 2.00
CA GLN A 249 6.39 -0.15 3.17
C GLN A 249 6.12 -1.56 2.68
N SER A 250 6.97 -2.53 3.05
CA SER A 250 6.92 -3.90 2.51
C SER A 250 7.03 -3.97 0.99
N LEU A 251 7.92 -3.15 0.42
CA LEU A 251 8.08 -2.89 -1.01
C LEU A 251 8.49 -4.12 -1.83
N GLN A 252 8.97 -5.19 -1.17
CA GLN A 252 9.21 -6.48 -1.83
C GLN A 252 7.95 -7.01 -2.51
N GLN A 253 6.76 -6.70 -1.98
CA GLN A 253 5.51 -7.17 -2.55
C GLN A 253 5.22 -6.45 -3.86
N ASP A 254 5.34 -5.13 -3.88
CA ASP A 254 5.17 -4.28 -5.06
C ASP A 254 6.15 -4.68 -6.16
N LEU A 255 7.45 -4.75 -5.83
CA LEU A 255 8.50 -5.04 -6.79
C LEU A 255 8.41 -6.48 -7.34
N LYS A 256 7.96 -7.45 -6.54
CA LYS A 256 7.68 -8.82 -7.02
C LYS A 256 6.59 -8.81 -8.09
N ARG A 257 5.52 -8.01 -7.94
CA ARG A 257 4.38 -7.97 -8.89
C ARG A 257 4.73 -7.16 -10.12
N LEU A 258 5.51 -6.10 -9.95
CA LEU A 258 6.07 -5.34 -11.06
C LEU A 258 7.21 -6.05 -11.78
N ARG A 259 7.77 -7.13 -11.22
CA ARG A 259 8.94 -7.86 -11.75
C ARG A 259 10.11 -6.90 -11.99
N VAL A 260 10.43 -6.14 -10.95
CA VAL A 260 11.55 -5.19 -10.91
C VAL A 260 12.51 -5.59 -9.80
N SER A 261 13.81 -5.67 -10.13
CA SER A 261 14.89 -5.84 -9.15
C SER A 261 15.58 -4.49 -8.96
N HIS A 262 15.77 -4.10 -7.70
CA HIS A 262 16.34 -2.81 -7.35
C HIS A 262 17.06 -2.85 -6.01
N GLU A 263 18.20 -2.16 -5.92
CA GLU A 263 19.10 -2.26 -4.75
C GLU A 263 19.02 -1.05 -3.81
N LYS A 264 18.67 0.13 -4.33
CA LYS A 264 18.52 1.35 -3.50
C LYS A 264 17.11 1.40 -2.90
N ILE A 265 16.87 0.55 -1.90
CA ILE A 265 15.57 0.41 -1.23
C ILE A 265 15.62 1.03 0.17
N PHE A 266 14.68 1.93 0.46
CA PHE A 266 14.35 2.37 1.81
C PHE A 266 12.96 1.84 2.16
N ASP A 267 12.92 0.74 2.90
CA ASP A 267 11.67 0.16 3.37
C ASP A 267 11.41 0.54 4.83
N THR A 268 10.29 1.21 5.07
CA THR A 268 9.88 1.70 6.39
C THR A 268 9.47 0.57 7.35
N ALA A 269 8.96 -0.56 6.84
CA ALA A 269 8.64 -1.74 7.64
C ALA A 269 9.92 -2.37 8.21
N ILE A 270 10.94 -2.53 7.35
CA ILE A 270 12.25 -3.04 7.76
C ILE A 270 12.91 -2.06 8.72
N LEU A 271 13.00 -0.78 8.37
CA LEU A 271 13.69 0.23 9.18
C LEU A 271 13.13 0.32 10.60
N THR A 272 11.80 0.32 10.74
CA THR A 272 11.14 0.38 12.05
C THR A 272 11.33 -0.91 12.84
N ALA A 273 11.32 -2.07 12.19
CA ALA A 273 11.62 -3.35 12.82
C ALA A 273 13.07 -3.44 13.29
N GLU A 274 14.04 -3.00 12.48
CA GLU A 274 15.45 -2.93 12.87
C GLU A 274 15.68 -1.98 14.04
N ALA A 275 14.98 -0.85 14.07
CA ALA A 275 15.08 0.07 15.20
C ALA A 275 14.66 -0.60 16.52
N VAL A 276 13.68 -1.51 16.48
CA VAL A 276 13.11 -2.17 17.66
C VAL A 276 13.86 -3.45 18.06
N PHE A 277 14.23 -4.28 17.09
CA PHE A 277 14.80 -5.62 17.30
C PHE A 277 16.31 -5.68 17.04
N GLY A 278 16.88 -4.63 16.45
CA GLY A 278 18.25 -4.65 15.95
C GLY A 278 18.35 -5.42 14.62
N THR A 279 19.59 -5.61 14.15
CA THR A 279 19.85 -6.20 12.85
C THR A 279 20.14 -7.70 12.87
N GLY A 280 20.59 -8.22 14.02
CA GLY A 280 21.12 -9.57 14.17
C GLY A 280 20.10 -10.67 14.48
N THR A 281 18.83 -10.34 14.67
CA THR A 281 17.77 -11.33 14.96
C THR A 281 16.61 -11.19 13.99
N PRO A 282 15.84 -12.28 13.75
CA PRO A 282 14.56 -12.19 13.06
C PRO A 282 13.63 -11.19 13.75
N PHE A 283 12.83 -10.49 12.97
CA PHE A 283 11.90 -9.52 13.53
C PHE A 283 10.74 -10.23 14.23
N GLY A 284 10.54 -9.95 15.52
CA GLY A 284 9.41 -10.52 16.28
C GLY A 284 8.04 -9.94 15.88
N ARG A 285 8.01 -8.85 15.12
CA ARG A 285 6.82 -8.29 14.43
C ARG A 285 7.24 -7.20 13.45
N ARG A 286 6.33 -6.83 12.55
CA ARG A 286 6.37 -5.59 11.77
C ARG A 286 5.18 -4.70 12.16
N TRP A 287 5.26 -3.40 11.90
CA TRP A 287 4.16 -2.46 12.15
C TRP A 287 3.49 -2.10 10.83
N SER A 288 2.15 -2.01 10.83
CA SER A 288 1.42 -1.52 9.66
C SER A 288 1.71 -0.03 9.41
N LEU A 289 1.60 0.41 8.16
CA LEU A 289 1.76 1.82 7.80
C LEU A 289 0.86 2.73 8.65
N GLN A 290 -0.40 2.31 8.85
CA GLN A 290 -1.36 3.02 9.69
C GLN A 290 -0.88 3.15 11.14
N SER A 291 -0.35 2.06 11.72
CA SER A 291 0.19 2.08 13.09
C SER A 291 1.40 3.01 13.19
N ILE A 292 2.31 2.95 12.21
CA ILE A 292 3.52 3.79 12.19
C ILE A 292 3.15 5.27 12.03
N CYS A 293 2.21 5.60 11.15
CA CYS A 293 1.71 6.97 10.98
C CYS A 293 1.10 7.50 12.28
N ALA A 294 0.26 6.70 12.95
CA ALA A 294 -0.37 7.08 14.20
C ALA A 294 0.66 7.27 15.32
N ASP A 295 1.65 6.40 15.41
CA ASP A 295 2.66 6.44 16.47
C ASP A 295 3.69 7.57 16.27
N LEU A 296 4.27 7.67 15.07
CA LEU A 296 5.40 8.57 14.76
C LEU A 296 4.94 9.97 14.36
N LEU A 297 3.95 10.05 13.46
CA LEU A 297 3.50 11.30 12.85
C LEU A 297 2.29 11.91 13.56
N LYS A 298 1.60 11.13 14.41
CA LYS A 298 0.27 11.46 14.93
C LYS A 298 -0.76 11.68 13.83
N LEU A 299 -0.55 11.02 12.69
CA LEU A 299 -1.40 11.08 11.52
C LEU A 299 -2.21 9.79 11.42
N ARG A 300 -3.50 9.92 11.17
CA ARG A 300 -4.42 8.80 10.98
C ARG A 300 -4.81 8.77 9.51
N ILE A 301 -4.25 7.81 8.76
CA ILE A 301 -4.64 7.54 7.37
C ILE A 301 -5.93 6.73 7.30
N ARG A 302 -6.60 6.76 6.14
CA ARG A 302 -7.77 5.92 5.79
C ARG A 302 -8.99 6.17 6.69
N GLN A 303 -9.19 7.44 7.06
CA GLN A 303 -10.29 7.81 7.95
C GLN A 303 -11.66 7.56 7.31
N GLY A 304 -12.63 7.13 8.11
CA GLY A 304 -14.04 6.98 7.70
C GLY A 304 -14.39 5.67 6.98
N SER A 305 -13.49 5.09 6.18
CA SER A 305 -13.76 3.88 5.41
C SER A 305 -12.84 2.70 5.73
N ASN A 306 -11.75 2.92 6.47
CA ASN A 306 -10.61 2.00 6.63
C ASN A 306 -10.08 1.44 5.28
N THR A 307 -10.45 2.10 4.18
CA THR A 307 -10.14 1.68 2.82
C THR A 307 -8.83 2.34 2.40
N HIS A 308 -7.90 1.55 1.90
CA HIS A 308 -6.65 1.96 1.32
C HIS A 308 -6.90 2.80 0.07
N ASP A 309 -6.13 3.87 -0.05
CA ASP A 309 -5.97 4.65 -1.26
C ASP A 309 -4.48 4.68 -1.60
N ALA A 310 -4.14 4.30 -2.83
CA ALA A 310 -2.74 4.13 -3.22
C ALA A 310 -1.93 5.43 -3.14
N LEU A 311 -2.58 6.58 -3.36
CA LEU A 311 -1.94 7.88 -3.27
C LEU A 311 -1.75 8.30 -1.81
N GLU A 312 -2.76 8.11 -0.96
CA GLU A 312 -2.64 8.34 0.48
C GLU A 312 -1.50 7.52 1.08
N ASP A 313 -1.43 6.23 0.75
CA ASP A 313 -0.40 5.32 1.26
C ASP A 313 1.00 5.70 0.76
N ALA A 314 1.15 6.09 -0.52
CA ALA A 314 2.41 6.59 -1.07
C ALA A 314 2.87 7.91 -0.41
N MET A 315 1.94 8.82 -0.11
CA MET A 315 2.24 10.05 0.64
C MET A 315 2.61 9.76 2.10
N ALA A 316 1.85 8.88 2.76
CA ALA A 316 2.08 8.52 4.15
C ALA A 316 3.44 7.85 4.35
N VAL A 317 3.82 6.92 3.47
CA VAL A 317 5.13 6.25 3.58
C VAL A 317 6.30 7.21 3.34
N ARG A 318 6.13 8.18 2.44
CA ARG A 318 7.07 9.30 2.26
C ARG A 318 7.26 10.08 3.57
N GLU A 319 6.17 10.47 4.24
CA GLU A 319 6.25 11.22 5.49
C GLU A 319 6.92 10.42 6.61
N VAL A 320 6.60 9.12 6.72
CA VAL A 320 7.26 8.22 7.69
C VAL A 320 8.75 8.16 7.45
N ALA A 321 9.18 7.98 6.20
CA ALA A 321 10.59 7.94 5.84
C ALA A 321 11.31 9.26 6.18
N LEU A 322 10.73 10.40 5.81
CA LEU A 322 11.25 11.72 6.15
C LEU A 322 11.40 11.92 7.65
N TRP A 323 10.39 11.53 8.44
CA TRP A 323 10.43 11.63 9.89
C TRP A 323 11.55 10.76 10.48
N CYS A 324 11.68 9.52 10.03
CA CYS A 324 12.73 8.60 10.49
C CYS A 324 14.14 9.13 10.20
N ILE A 325 14.33 9.78 9.04
CA ILE A 325 15.60 10.37 8.63
C ILE A 325 15.92 11.67 9.39
N CYS A 326 14.92 12.52 9.60
CA CYS A 326 15.11 13.82 10.23
C CYS A 326 15.19 13.75 11.76
N TYR A 327 14.59 12.73 12.38
CA TYR A 327 14.49 12.61 13.83
C TYR A 327 15.02 11.26 14.36
N PRO A 328 16.30 10.91 14.14
CA PRO A 328 16.85 9.61 14.52
C PRO A 328 16.75 9.32 16.02
N ASP A 329 16.89 10.33 16.88
CA ASP A 329 16.77 10.12 18.33
C ASP A 329 15.33 9.91 18.78
N LYS A 330 14.36 10.53 18.09
CA LYS A 330 12.93 10.24 18.32
C LYS A 330 12.60 8.83 17.85
N LEU A 331 13.16 8.37 16.74
CA LEU A 331 13.01 6.98 16.27
C LEU A 331 13.55 5.99 17.30
N LYS A 332 14.74 6.22 17.87
CA LYS A 332 15.30 5.39 18.94
C LYS A 332 14.39 5.35 20.18
N GLN A 333 13.87 6.51 20.59
CA GLN A 333 12.95 6.60 21.74
C GLN A 333 11.65 5.85 21.48
N TRP A 334 11.04 6.02 20.30
CA TRP A 334 9.87 5.25 19.90
C TRP A 334 10.18 3.75 19.92
N ALA A 335 11.32 3.35 19.36
CA ALA A 335 11.69 1.95 19.26
C ALA A 335 11.86 1.29 20.63
N LYS A 336 12.45 2.00 21.61
CA LYS A 336 12.52 1.52 23.00
C LYS A 336 11.14 1.26 23.59
N ARG A 337 10.19 2.18 23.39
CA ARG A 337 8.80 2.03 23.87
C ARG A 337 8.08 0.89 23.15
N ALA A 338 8.26 0.79 21.83
CA ALA A 338 7.68 -0.27 21.01
C ALA A 338 8.22 -1.65 21.41
N ARG A 339 9.52 -1.77 21.70
CA ARG A 339 10.14 -2.99 22.24
C ARG A 339 9.53 -3.39 23.57
N GLN A 340 9.42 -2.45 24.51
CA GLN A 340 8.82 -2.69 25.83
C GLN A 340 7.37 -3.17 25.69
N LYS A 341 6.58 -2.52 24.83
CA LYS A 341 5.20 -2.92 24.54
C LYS A 341 5.12 -4.33 23.98
N HIS A 342 5.95 -4.67 23.00
CA HIS A 342 6.00 -6.01 22.40
C HIS A 342 6.36 -7.08 23.44
N MET A 343 7.39 -6.85 24.26
CA MET A 343 7.79 -7.80 25.30
C MET A 343 6.68 -7.99 26.35
N ALA A 344 6.00 -6.91 26.74
CA ALA A 344 4.86 -6.99 27.66
C ALA A 344 3.67 -7.76 27.05
N GLU A 345 3.38 -7.57 25.76
CA GLU A 345 2.36 -8.33 25.03
C GLU A 345 2.72 -9.82 24.95
N LYS A 346 3.97 -10.15 24.64
CA LYS A 346 4.48 -11.54 24.61
C LYS A 346 4.36 -12.20 25.99
N ALA A 347 4.74 -11.50 27.06
CA ALA A 347 4.59 -11.99 28.44
C ALA A 347 3.12 -12.22 28.82
N LYS A 348 2.22 -11.29 28.49
CA LYS A 348 0.77 -11.46 28.74
C LYS A 348 0.18 -12.66 27.98
N ARG A 349 0.62 -12.89 26.73
CA ARG A 349 0.20 -14.06 25.94
C ARG A 349 0.69 -15.38 26.58
N ALA A 350 1.94 -15.42 27.02
CA ALA A 350 2.50 -16.58 27.71
C ALA A 350 1.74 -16.88 29.02
N GLU A 351 1.41 -15.86 29.81
CA GLU A 351 0.65 -16.02 31.05
C GLU A 351 -0.78 -16.54 30.80
N ARG A 352 -1.47 -16.03 29.76
CA ARG A 352 -2.78 -16.56 29.35
C ARG A 352 -2.71 -18.04 28.95
N ARG A 353 -1.66 -18.45 28.23
CA ARG A 353 -1.43 -19.86 27.86
C ARG A 353 -1.19 -20.72 29.10
N ARG A 354 -0.40 -20.25 30.06
CA ARG A 354 -0.16 -20.94 31.34
C ARG A 354 -1.43 -21.13 32.15
N ASN A 355 -2.25 -20.10 32.28
CA ASN A 355 -3.52 -20.17 33.01
C ASN A 355 -4.54 -21.08 32.33
N LYS A 356 -4.57 -21.10 30.99
CA LYS A 356 -5.38 -22.09 30.25
C LYS A 356 -4.93 -23.53 30.55
N ARG A 357 -3.63 -23.81 30.56
CA ARG A 357 -3.09 -25.14 30.91
C ARG A 357 -3.45 -25.54 32.35
N ARG A 358 -3.35 -24.61 33.31
CA ARG A 358 -3.74 -24.87 34.71
C ARG A 358 -5.23 -25.18 34.87
N ASN A 359 -6.10 -24.45 34.17
CA ASN A 359 -7.55 -24.66 34.23
C ASN A 359 -7.97 -25.98 33.58
N VAL A 360 -7.30 -26.41 32.49
CA VAL A 360 -7.51 -27.74 31.89
C VAL A 360 -7.12 -28.84 32.88
N TYR A 361 -5.99 -28.68 33.58
CA TYR A 361 -5.53 -29.65 34.59
C TYR A 361 -6.47 -29.76 35.81
N HIS A 362 -7.21 -28.69 36.15
CA HIS A 362 -8.21 -28.68 37.23
C HIS A 362 -9.60 -29.16 36.80
N SER A 363 -9.85 -29.33 35.49
CA SER A 363 -11.17 -29.71 34.95
C SER A 363 -11.18 -31.10 34.32
N ALA A 364 -10.07 -31.85 34.39
CA ALA A 364 -10.03 -33.24 33.96
C ALA A 364 -10.94 -34.09 34.88
N PRO A 365 -11.87 -34.90 34.34
CA PRO A 365 -12.65 -35.82 35.17
C PRO A 365 -11.68 -36.76 35.87
N VAL A 366 -11.86 -36.93 37.18
CA VAL A 366 -11.24 -38.04 37.92
C VAL A 366 -11.78 -39.31 37.28
N LEU A 367 -10.96 -40.00 36.50
CA LEU A 367 -11.24 -41.37 36.10
C LEU A 367 -10.92 -42.22 37.33
N ASP A 368 -11.94 -42.86 37.88
CA ASP A 368 -11.75 -43.91 38.89
C ASP A 368 -10.82 -44.97 38.31
N ASP A 369 -9.81 -45.31 39.10
CA ASP A 369 -8.74 -46.25 38.81
C ASP A 369 -9.29 -47.60 38.32
N GLU A 370 -8.80 -48.07 37.16
CA GLU A 370 -8.21 -49.39 36.99
C GLU A 370 -7.59 -49.51 35.57
N ASP A 371 -6.39 -50.08 35.55
CA ASP A 371 -5.55 -50.50 34.43
C ASP A 371 -4.42 -49.58 33.92
N GLU A 372 -3.25 -50.20 34.04
CA GLU A 372 -1.87 -49.79 33.90
C GLU A 372 -1.43 -49.95 32.43
N ASP A 373 -1.08 -48.85 31.75
CA ASP A 373 -0.14 -48.91 30.61
C ASP A 373 0.65 -47.60 30.46
N CYS A 374 1.97 -47.73 30.40
CA CYS A 374 2.95 -46.67 30.55
C CYS A 374 3.26 -45.99 29.21
N GLY A 375 2.56 -44.90 28.90
CA GLY A 375 2.86 -44.03 27.76
C GLY A 375 3.77 -42.85 28.13
N TYR A 376 5.09 -43.03 28.07
CA TYR A 376 6.09 -41.95 28.18
C TYR A 376 5.95 -40.99 26.98
N TYR A 377 5.14 -39.94 27.12
CA TYR A 377 5.03 -38.87 26.11
C TYR A 377 6.22 -37.91 26.25
N HIS A 378 7.20 -38.08 25.37
CA HIS A 378 8.16 -37.03 25.03
C HIS A 378 7.41 -35.91 24.29
N ASP A 379 7.04 -34.85 25.01
CA ASP A 379 6.62 -33.58 24.42
C ASP A 379 7.90 -32.87 23.92
N TYR A 380 8.24 -33.07 22.66
CA TYR A 380 9.21 -32.20 21.98
C TYR A 380 8.58 -30.80 21.94
N GLY A 381 8.99 -29.96 22.90
CA GLY A 381 8.77 -28.53 22.85
C GLY A 381 9.45 -27.97 21.61
N ASP A 382 8.70 -27.94 20.50
CA ASP A 382 9.07 -27.24 19.29
C ASP A 382 8.79 -25.74 19.54
N ASP A 383 9.76 -25.11 20.20
CA ASP A 383 9.85 -23.67 20.39
C ASP A 383 10.22 -22.99 19.06
N GLU A 384 9.35 -23.04 18.03
CA GLU A 384 9.59 -22.29 16.79
C GLU A 384 8.33 -21.85 16.03
N ASP A 385 7.17 -21.75 16.68
CA ASP A 385 6.00 -21.05 16.12
C ASP A 385 6.00 -19.55 16.49
N ASP A 386 7.08 -18.83 16.15
CA ASP A 386 6.95 -17.39 15.88
C ASP A 386 6.36 -17.29 14.46
N GLU A 387 5.02 -17.32 14.39
CA GLU A 387 4.17 -17.16 13.22
C GLU A 387 4.78 -16.16 12.22
N ILE A 388 5.45 -16.70 11.19
CA ILE A 388 5.99 -15.94 10.07
C ILE A 388 4.82 -15.21 9.44
N LEU A 389 4.78 -13.89 9.60
CA LEU A 389 3.74 -13.02 9.05
C LEU A 389 3.41 -13.41 7.61
N ARG A 390 2.27 -14.07 7.41
CA ARG A 390 1.70 -14.33 6.09
C ARG A 390 0.79 -13.17 5.74
N TRP A 391 0.34 -13.10 4.49
CA TRP A 391 -0.55 -12.04 4.01
C TRP A 391 -1.81 -11.85 4.87
N GLU A 392 -2.18 -12.86 5.64
CA GLU A 392 -3.30 -12.91 6.59
C GLU A 392 -3.12 -11.96 7.80
N ASP A 393 -1.89 -11.56 8.15
CA ASP A 393 -1.60 -10.81 9.38
C ASP A 393 -1.49 -9.29 9.21
N VAL A 394 -1.56 -8.80 7.97
CA VAL A 394 -1.56 -7.37 7.64
C VAL A 394 -2.98 -6.81 7.53
N ILE A 395 -3.99 -7.69 7.47
CA ILE A 395 -5.41 -7.36 7.40
C ILE A 395 -6.04 -7.71 8.75
N GLU A 396 -6.84 -6.81 9.34
CA GLU A 396 -7.57 -7.10 10.58
C GLU A 396 -8.39 -8.39 10.42
N TRP A 397 -8.17 -9.33 11.33
CA TRP A 397 -8.72 -10.70 11.38
C TRP A 397 -10.25 -10.83 11.26
N GLU A 398 -11.01 -9.73 11.32
CA GLU A 398 -12.48 -9.74 11.31
C GLU A 398 -13.11 -9.73 9.90
N MET A 399 -12.32 -9.70 8.82
CA MET A 399 -12.84 -9.51 7.45
C MET A 399 -12.78 -10.73 6.52
N TRP A 400 -12.41 -11.92 7.01
CA TRP A 400 -12.39 -13.13 6.17
C TRP A 400 -13.73 -13.89 6.22
N PRO A 401 -14.30 -14.32 5.09
CA PRO A 401 -15.45 -15.23 5.10
C PRO A 401 -15.00 -16.59 5.66
N LYS A 402 -15.66 -17.06 6.72
CA LYS A 402 -15.55 -18.46 7.15
C LYS A 402 -15.87 -19.34 5.94
N SER A 403 -15.03 -20.35 5.71
CA SER A 403 -14.98 -21.33 4.61
C SER A 403 -16.19 -21.39 3.67
N PRO A 404 -15.99 -21.61 2.35
CA PRO A 404 -17.13 -21.87 1.45
C PRO A 404 -17.98 -23.01 2.03
N PRO A 405 -19.33 -22.96 1.89
CA PRO A 405 -20.19 -24.05 2.34
C PRO A 405 -19.67 -25.35 1.73
N SER A 406 -19.53 -26.38 2.57
CA SER A 406 -19.20 -27.73 2.13
C SER A 406 -20.17 -28.11 1.01
N SER A 407 -19.62 -28.59 -0.09
CA SER A 407 -20.39 -29.19 -1.16
C SER A 407 -20.92 -30.54 -0.67
N ASP A 408 -22.14 -30.53 -0.13
CA ASP A 408 -23.06 -31.67 -0.10
C ASP A 408 -24.18 -31.46 -1.12
#